data_AF-A0A2S9E2L8-F1
#
_entry.id   AF-A0A2S9E2L8-F1
#
_cell.length_a   1.000
_cell.length_b   1.000
_cell.length_c   1.000
_cell.angle_alpha   90.00
_cell.angle_beta   90.00
_cell.angle_gamma   90.00
#
_symmetry.space_group_name_H-M   'P 1'
#
loop_
_entity.id
_entity.type
_entity.pdbx_description
1 polymer ?
#
loop_
_entity_poly.entity_id
_entity_poly.type
_entity_poly.pdbx_seq_one_letter_code
_entity_poly.pdbx_strand_id
1 'polypeptide(L)' 'MDKDGKLTLRYGGQLRHLGMGRTYSGVPVRMLIDDRDVTVINRKTGEIIRYFKIEPSKNYQKAISRLNR' A
#
# COMPACT_ATOMS: atom_id res chain seq x y z
N MET A 1 7.80 5.39 -2.69
CA MET A 1 6.65 5.50 -3.62
C MET A 1 7.16 6.09 -4.92
N ASP A 2 6.62 5.67 -6.06
CA ASP A 2 7.02 6.22 -7.37
C ASP A 2 6.34 7.56 -7.70
N LYS A 3 6.68 8.13 -8.87
CA LYS A 3 6.15 9.41 -9.36
C LYS A 3 4.65 9.38 -9.64
N ASP A 4 4.08 8.22 -9.94
CA ASP A 4 2.65 8.03 -10.21
C ASP A 4 1.82 7.72 -8.95
N GLY A 5 2.46 7.67 -7.78
CA GLY A 5 1.78 7.36 -6.53
C GLY A 5 1.50 5.86 -6.37
N LYS A 6 2.44 4.99 -6.80
CA LYS A 6 2.38 3.55 -6.55
C LYS A 6 3.49 3.12 -5.59
N LEU A 7 3.14 2.17 -4.73
CA LEU A 7 4.10 1.41 -3.93
C LEU A 7 4.25 0.03 -4.56
N THR A 8 5.42 -0.58 -4.37
CA THR A 8 5.65 -1.96 -4.80
C THR A 8 6.02 -2.80 -3.58
N LEU A 9 5.38 -3.95 -3.42
CA LEU A 9 5.64 -4.95 -2.39
C LEU A 9 5.83 -6.31 -3.05
N ARG A 10 6.79 -7.11 -2.58
CA ARG A 10 6.90 -8.52 -3.00
C ARG A 10 6.11 -9.39 -2.02
N TYR A 11 5.13 -10.14 -2.54
CA TYR A 11 4.32 -11.07 -1.76
C TYR A 11 4.20 -12.41 -2.52
N GLY A 12 4.46 -13.53 -1.84
CA GLY A 12 4.46 -14.86 -2.46
C GLY A 12 5.43 -14.97 -3.65
N GLY A 13 6.60 -14.34 -3.55
CA GLY A 13 7.61 -14.31 -4.62
C GLY A 13 7.32 -13.35 -5.78
N GLN A 14 6.13 -12.77 -5.89
CA GLN A 14 5.74 -11.87 -6.99
C GLN A 14 5.70 -10.40 -6.54
N LEU A 15 6.08 -9.49 -7.44
CA LEU A 15 5.91 -8.05 -7.22
C LEU A 15 4.42 -7.70 -7.35
N ARG A 16 3.95 -6.83 -6.45
CA ARG A 16 2.59 -6.31 -6.40
C ARG A 16 2.65 -4.79 -6.32
N HIS A 17 1.79 -4.13 -7.07
CA HIS A 17 1.65 -2.68 -7.06
C HIS A 17 0.46 -2.27 -6.20
N LEU A 18 0.67 -1.34 -5.27
CA LEU A 18 -0.37 -0.74 -4.44
C LEU A 18 -0.63 0.69 -4.94
N GLY A 19 -1.83 0.94 -5.44
CA GLY A 19 -2.23 2.25 -5.93
C GLY A 19 -2.60 3.21 -4.80
N MET A 20 -1.70 4.13 -4.45
CA MET A 20 -1.99 5.20 -3.47
C MET A 20 -2.71 6.39 -4.13
N GLY A 21 -2.39 6.66 -5.39
CA GLY A 21 -2.86 7.82 -6.14
C GLY A 21 -1.84 8.95 -6.18
N ARG A 22 -1.86 9.75 -7.25
CA ARG A 22 -0.86 10.78 -7.55
C ARG A 22 -0.73 11.87 -6.47
N THR A 23 -1.80 12.15 -5.74
CA THR A 23 -1.79 13.13 -4.63
C THR A 23 -0.74 12.81 -3.56
N TYR A 24 -0.41 11.53 -3.37
CA TYR A 24 0.60 11.14 -2.39
C TYR A 24 2.02 11.15 -2.95
N SER A 25 2.24 11.44 -4.25
CA SER A 25 3.53 11.30 -4.93
C SER A 25 4.69 11.91 -4.12
N GLY A 26 5.78 11.16 -3.96
CA GLY A 26 6.93 11.60 -3.15
C GLY A 26 6.74 11.59 -1.63
N VAL A 27 5.55 11.26 -1.10
CA VAL A 27 5.34 11.13 0.35
C VAL A 27 6.12 9.93 0.89
N PRO A 28 7.01 10.12 1.88
CA PRO A 28 7.70 9.01 2.52
C PRO A 28 6.73 8.26 3.43
N VAL A 29 6.68 6.93 3.26
CA VAL A 29 5.75 6.06 3.99
C VAL A 29 6.49 4.93 4.70
N ARG A 30 5.84 4.33 5.71
CA ARG A 30 6.13 2.98 6.20
C ARG A 30 4.92 2.09 5.90
N MET A 31 5.18 0.81 5.63
CA MET A 31 4.13 -0.19 5.43
C MET A 31 4.21 -1.19 6.59
N LEU A 32 3.09 -1.38 7.27
CA LEU A 32 2.89 -2.48 8.22
C LEU A 32 2.14 -3.58 7.48
N ILE A 33 2.69 -4.79 7.49
CA ILE A 33 2.19 -5.91 6.69
C ILE A 33 1.99 -7.09 7.61
N ASP A 34 0.77 -7.62 7.62
CA ASP A 34 0.38 -8.85 8.31
C ASP A 34 -0.33 -9.76 7.32
N ASP A 35 0.36 -10.82 6.89
CA ASP A 35 -0.02 -11.65 5.73
C ASP A 35 -0.45 -10.81 4.51
N ARG A 36 -1.76 -10.69 4.27
CA ARG A 36 -2.34 -9.97 3.13
C ARG A 36 -2.78 -8.56 3.48
N ASP A 37 -2.83 -8.19 4.75
CA ASP A 37 -3.30 -6.89 5.18
C ASP A 37 -2.12 -5.90 5.25
N VAL A 38 -2.28 -4.78 4.55
CA VAL A 38 -1.24 -3.74 4.47
C VAL A 38 -1.82 -2.42 4.97
N THR A 39 -1.16 -1.84 5.97
CA THR A 39 -1.44 -0.49 6.46
C THR A 39 -0.30 0.44 6.05
N VAL A 40 -0.63 1.50 5.32
CA VAL A 40 0.35 2.51 4.89
C VAL A 40 0.26 3.71 5.81
N ILE A 41 1.37 4.06 6.45
CA ILE A 41 1.48 5.19 7.39
C ILE A 41 2.45 6.24 6.86
N ASN A 42 2.13 7.51 7.10
CA ASN A 42 3.04 8.61 6.87
C ASN A 42 4.27 8.44 7.77
N ARG A 43 5.47 8.41 7.17
CA ARG A 43 6.70 8.16 7.93
C ARG A 43 7.01 9.26 8.95
N LYS A 44 6.59 10.51 8.68
CA LYS A 44 6.88 11.67 9.52
C LYS A 44 5.83 11.87 10.61
N THR A 45 4.55 11.80 10.27
CA THR A 45 3.44 12.11 11.20
C THR A 45 2.93 10.88 11.95
N GLY A 46 3.16 9.67 11.43
CA GLY A 46 2.59 8.45 11.98
C GLY A 46 1.12 8.22 11.60
N GLU A 47 0.50 9.14 10.86
CA GLU A 47 -0.89 9.03 10.43
C GLU A 47 -1.09 7.91 9.42
N ILE A 48 -2.23 7.23 9.51
CA ILE A 48 -2.62 6.22 8.53
C ILE A 48 -3.13 6.91 7.27
N ILE A 49 -2.58 6.53 6.12
CA ILE A 49 -2.94 7.11 4.82
C ILE A 49 -3.94 6.22 4.07
N ARG A 50 -3.66 4.91 3.99
CA ARG A 50 -4.48 3.93 3.27
C ARG A 50 -4.33 2.52 3.86
N TYR A 51 -5.32 1.69 3.56
CA TYR A 51 -5.28 0.25 3.76
C TYR A 51 -5.31 -0.46 2.41
N PHE A 52 -4.71 -1.65 2.35
CA PHE A 52 -4.83 -2.57 1.22
C PHE A 52 -5.01 -3.99 1.74
N LYS A 53 -5.70 -4.81 0.95
CA LYS A 53 -5.71 -6.26 1.10
C LYS A 53 -5.12 -6.87 -0.16
N ILE A 54 -4.04 -7.62 -0.03
CA ILE A 54 -3.36 -8.27 -1.15
C ILE A 54 -4.27 -9.40 -1.66
N GLU A 55 -4.71 -9.25 -2.90
CA GLU A 55 -5.31 -10.33 -3.66
C GLU A 55 -4.24 -10.98 -4.56
N PRO A 56 -3.73 -12.19 -4.24
CA PRO A 56 -2.59 -12.79 -4.96
C PRO A 56 -2.85 -13.04 -6.44
N SER A 57 -4.11 -13.14 -6.87
CA SER A 57 -4.45 -13.24 -8.30
C SER A 57 -4.25 -11.94 -9.08
N LYS A 58 -3.99 -10.81 -8.40
CA LYS A 58 -3.89 -9.48 -9.01
C LYS A 58 -2.49 -8.86 -8.86
N ASN A 59 -1.97 -8.30 -9.95
CA ASN A 59 -0.72 -7.53 -9.90
C ASN A 59 -0.93 -6.15 -9.24
N TYR A 60 -2.11 -5.54 -9.44
CA TYR A 60 -2.43 -4.22 -8.92
C TYR A 60 -3.52 -4.28 -7.85
N GLN A 61 -3.27 -3.64 -6.71
CA GLN A 61 -4.16 -3.58 -5.56
C GLN A 61 -4.71 -2.16 -5.40
N LYS A 62 -6.03 -2.06 -5.24
CA LYS A 62 -6.71 -0.80 -4.95
C LYS A 62 -6.79 -0.59 -3.43
N ALA A 63 -6.68 0.66 -3.01
CA ALA A 63 -6.84 0.98 -1.61
C ALA A 63 -8.29 0.74 -1.15
N ILE A 64 -8.45 0.32 0.10
CA ILE A 64 -9.74 0.14 0.77
C ILE A 64 -9.90 1.17 1.89
N SER A 65 -11.15 1.46 2.26
CA SER A 65 -11.48 2.47 3.28
C SER A 65 -11.05 2.04 4.69
N ARG A 66 -11.08 0.74 4.97
CA ARG A 66 -10.70 0.13 6.26
C ARG A 66 -10.33 -1.34 6.03
N LEU A 67 -9.49 -1.92 6.91
CA LEU A 67 -9.38 -3.36 7.03
C LEU A 67 -10.69 -3.94 7.55
N ASN A 68 -11.30 -4.86 6.80
CA ASN A 68 -12.43 -5.64 7.28
C ASN A 68 -11.88 -6.62 8.32
N ARG A 69 -12.11 -6.32 9.61
CA ARG A 69 -11.88 -7.28 10.70
C ARG A 69 -12.98 -8.33 10.70
#